data_AF-R9HMS7-F1
#
_entry.id   AF-R9HMS7-F1
#
_cell.length_a   1.000
_cell.length_b   1.000
_cell.length_c   1.000
_cell.angle_alpha   90.00
_cell.angle_beta   90.00
_cell.angle_gamma   90.00
#
_symmetry.space_group_name_H-M   'P 1'
#
loop_
_entity.id
_entity.type
_entity.pdbx_description
1 polymer ?
#
loop_
_entity_poly.entity_id
_entity_poly.type
_entity_poly.pdbx_seq_one_letter_code
_entity_poly.pdbx_strand_id
1 'polypeptide(L)'
;MKTDFTIREAQQTDTIALKELFQNTVLAVNSKDYSQAEVEDWASCGDDLSNIEEMIKTHYFIVAVNQQSQIVGFSSITSQGYLHSMFVHKDFQGKGIATMLLEEIERYAITAGIMRITSEVSLTARPFFEKKGYIVKEEQKRKANQLSLTNFWMAREMAKIKPYNGRIPACGVFCGGCPIYTREKRACRGAELNHSRCEKCKTFHLCCFGKKITHCFQCSNFPCTRFKGFAKRWQKHGQDFIENQKLLSEIGEVAFLEYYNKKVTD
;
A
#
# COMPACT_ATOMS: atom_id res chain seq x y z
N MET A 1 -7.97 -18.13 -4.89
CA MET A 1 -8.91 -17.08 -5.30
C MET A 1 -8.17 -16.14 -6.23
N LYS A 2 -8.61 -16.03 -7.49
CA LYS A 2 -8.23 -14.88 -8.33
C LYS A 2 -8.66 -13.64 -7.56
N THR A 3 -7.79 -12.65 -7.45
CA THR A 3 -8.19 -11.35 -6.92
C THR A 3 -9.15 -10.74 -7.94
N ASP A 4 -10.43 -10.64 -7.58
CA ASP A 4 -11.49 -10.07 -8.43
C ASP A 4 -11.36 -8.54 -8.58
N PHE A 5 -10.30 -7.97 -8.01
CA PHE A 5 -10.01 -6.55 -7.98
C PHE A 5 -8.55 -6.29 -8.32
N THR A 6 -8.31 -5.16 -9.00
CA THR A 6 -6.98 -4.63 -9.29
C THR A 6 -6.88 -3.18 -8.82
N ILE A 7 -5.66 -2.72 -8.56
CA ILE A 7 -5.37 -1.33 -8.22
C ILE A 7 -4.78 -0.62 -9.44
N ARG A 8 -5.17 0.63 -9.66
CA ARG A 8 -4.51 1.56 -10.58
C ARG A 8 -4.52 2.97 -10.00
N GLU A 9 -3.67 3.85 -10.52
CA GLU A 9 -3.77 5.28 -10.23
C GLU A 9 -5.11 5.85 -10.73
N ALA A 10 -5.63 6.81 -9.98
CA ALA A 10 -6.83 7.55 -10.34
C ALA A 10 -6.53 8.48 -11.51
N GLN A 11 -7.52 8.66 -12.37
CA GLN A 11 -7.49 9.57 -13.51
C GLN A 11 -8.53 10.66 -13.31
N GLN A 12 -8.33 11.82 -13.94
CA GLN A 12 -9.30 12.93 -13.86
C GLN A 12 -10.71 12.53 -14.36
N THR A 13 -10.80 11.55 -15.25
CA THR A 13 -12.07 11.00 -15.70
C THR A 13 -12.81 10.19 -14.63
N ASP A 14 -12.16 9.81 -13.53
CA ASP A 14 -12.76 9.05 -12.43
C ASP A 14 -13.55 9.93 -11.44
N THR A 15 -13.41 11.26 -11.50
CA THR A 15 -13.92 12.20 -10.49
C THR A 15 -15.41 12.00 -10.17
N ILE A 16 -16.26 11.81 -11.19
CA ILE A 16 -17.71 11.58 -11.00
C ILE A 16 -17.96 10.28 -10.23
N ALA A 17 -17.31 9.18 -10.65
CA ALA A 17 -17.47 7.88 -9.99
C ALA A 17 -16.92 7.90 -8.54
N LEU A 18 -15.85 8.65 -8.28
CA LEU A 18 -15.29 8.84 -6.94
C LEU A 18 -16.24 9.62 -6.03
N LYS A 19 -16.84 10.71 -6.55
CA LYS A 19 -17.88 11.47 -5.85
C LYS A 19 -19.04 10.56 -5.46
N GLU A 20 -19.62 9.85 -6.44
CA GLU A 20 -20.78 8.98 -6.20
C GLU A 20 -20.46 7.87 -5.20
N LEU A 21 -19.28 7.25 -5.31
CA LEU A 21 -18.83 6.23 -4.38
C LEU A 21 -18.73 6.79 -2.96
N PHE A 22 -18.09 7.94 -2.79
CA PHE A 22 -17.95 8.60 -1.49
C PHE A 22 -19.31 8.88 -0.85
N GLN A 23 -20.19 9.60 -1.56
CA GLN A 23 -21.50 10.01 -1.04
C GLN A 23 -22.35 8.80 -0.67
N ASN A 24 -22.45 7.82 -1.57
CA ASN A 24 -23.23 6.60 -1.32
C ASN A 24 -22.66 5.78 -0.16
N THR A 25 -21.34 5.78 0.04
CA THR A 25 -20.71 5.05 1.14
C THR A 25 -20.99 5.75 2.47
N VAL A 26 -20.84 7.06 2.55
CA VAL A 26 -21.13 7.83 3.76
C VAL A 26 -22.60 7.64 4.18
N LEU A 27 -23.53 7.80 3.23
CA LEU A 27 -24.97 7.69 3.52
C LEU A 27 -25.41 6.27 3.88
N ALA A 28 -24.84 5.23 3.26
CA ALA A 28 -25.29 3.84 3.45
C ALA A 28 -24.52 3.05 4.51
N VAL A 29 -23.23 3.35 4.71
CA VAL A 29 -22.34 2.59 5.59
C VAL A 29 -22.10 3.33 6.89
N ASN A 30 -21.74 4.61 6.84
CA ASN A 30 -21.39 5.40 8.02
C ASN A 30 -22.62 5.82 8.84
N SER A 31 -23.83 5.77 8.27
CA SER A 31 -25.10 6.03 8.98
C SER A 31 -25.39 5.06 10.13
N LYS A 32 -24.60 3.98 10.27
CA LYS A 32 -24.66 3.07 11.42
C LYS A 32 -23.96 3.62 12.66
N ASP A 33 -22.99 4.52 12.48
CA ASP A 33 -22.12 5.04 13.55
C ASP A 33 -22.31 6.54 13.79
N TYR A 34 -22.93 7.25 12.84
CA TYR A 34 -23.18 8.68 12.88
C TYR A 34 -24.68 8.96 12.74
N SER A 35 -25.14 10.11 13.25
CA SER A 35 -26.52 10.54 13.06
C SER A 35 -26.81 10.86 11.57
N GLN A 36 -28.09 10.82 11.21
CA GLN A 36 -28.53 11.13 9.84
C GLN A 36 -28.06 12.52 9.38
N ALA A 37 -28.18 13.53 10.24
CA ALA A 37 -27.74 14.89 9.92
C ALA A 37 -26.21 14.97 9.71
N GLU A 38 -25.42 14.25 10.51
CA GLU A 38 -23.96 14.20 10.35
C GLU A 38 -23.54 13.53 9.04
N VAL A 39 -24.18 12.42 8.64
CA VAL A 39 -23.82 11.76 7.37
C VAL A 39 -24.28 12.55 6.15
N GLU A 40 -25.41 13.25 6.22
CA GLU A 40 -25.86 14.15 5.16
C GLU A 40 -24.91 15.35 5.00
N ASP A 41 -24.53 15.98 6.11
CA ASP A 41 -23.54 17.07 6.11
C ASP A 41 -22.19 16.61 5.57
N TRP A 42 -21.71 15.43 5.98
CA TRP A 42 -20.45 14.88 5.49
C TRP A 42 -20.51 14.47 4.02
N ALA A 43 -21.59 13.85 3.57
CA ALA A 43 -21.77 13.49 2.15
C ALA A 43 -21.81 14.74 1.24
N SER A 44 -22.31 15.87 1.75
CA SER A 44 -22.32 17.15 1.01
C SER A 44 -20.92 17.69 0.71
N CYS A 45 -19.89 17.30 1.47
CA CYS A 45 -18.50 17.64 1.13
C CYS A 45 -18.07 17.10 -0.24
N GLY A 46 -18.74 16.05 -0.73
CA GLY A 46 -18.48 15.47 -2.06
C GLY A 46 -19.10 16.26 -3.22
N ASP A 47 -19.91 17.30 -2.95
CA ASP A 47 -20.55 18.06 -4.03
C ASP A 47 -19.59 18.93 -4.83
N ASP A 48 -18.48 19.33 -4.20
CA ASP A 48 -17.41 20.07 -4.85
C ASP A 48 -16.41 19.11 -5.51
N LEU A 49 -16.60 18.91 -6.82
CA LEU A 49 -15.73 18.08 -7.66
C LEU A 49 -14.28 18.60 -7.70
N SER A 50 -14.06 19.91 -7.53
CA SER A 50 -12.72 20.51 -7.64
C SER A 50 -11.76 19.96 -6.58
N ASN A 51 -12.27 19.63 -5.40
CA ASN A 51 -11.48 19.01 -4.34
C ASN A 51 -10.97 17.62 -4.76
N ILE A 52 -11.81 16.80 -5.40
CA ILE A 52 -11.39 15.47 -5.88
C ILE A 52 -10.38 15.61 -7.03
N GLU A 53 -10.65 16.49 -7.99
CA GLU A 53 -9.74 16.74 -9.11
C GLU A 53 -8.36 17.21 -8.64
N GLU A 54 -8.32 18.09 -7.63
CA GLU A 54 -7.07 18.59 -7.05
C GLU A 54 -6.33 17.49 -6.29
N MET A 55 -7.05 16.66 -5.53
CA MET A 55 -6.45 15.50 -4.87
C MET A 55 -5.83 14.52 -5.88
N ILE A 56 -6.47 14.29 -7.04
CA ILE A 56 -5.91 13.43 -8.09
C ILE A 56 -4.60 13.99 -8.64
N LYS A 57 -4.42 15.32 -8.67
CA LYS A 57 -3.17 15.97 -9.14
C LYS A 57 -2.06 15.94 -8.10
N THR A 58 -2.41 16.13 -6.83
CA THR A 58 -1.46 16.46 -5.76
C THR A 58 -1.11 15.29 -4.86
N HIS A 59 -1.98 14.28 -4.75
CA HIS A 59 -1.76 13.11 -3.93
C HIS A 59 -1.34 11.91 -4.77
N TYR A 60 -0.71 10.93 -4.11
CA TYR A 60 -0.73 9.58 -4.65
C TYR A 60 -2.14 9.01 -4.44
N PHE A 61 -2.93 9.02 -5.52
CA PHE A 61 -4.34 8.67 -5.51
C PHE A 61 -4.57 7.39 -6.32
N ILE A 62 -5.13 6.38 -5.67
CA ILE A 62 -5.37 5.06 -6.26
C ILE A 62 -6.84 4.67 -6.17
N VAL A 63 -7.27 3.85 -7.13
CA VAL A 63 -8.60 3.23 -7.17
C VAL A 63 -8.48 1.71 -7.25
N ALA A 64 -9.42 1.03 -6.61
CA ALA A 64 -9.66 -0.38 -6.79
C ALA A 64 -10.77 -0.58 -7.82
N VAL A 65 -10.51 -1.38 -8.85
CA VAL A 65 -11.47 -1.70 -9.91
C VAL A 65 -11.80 -3.19 -9.94
N ASN A 66 -13.04 -3.54 -10.26
CA ASN A 66 -13.45 -4.93 -10.46
C ASN A 66 -13.20 -5.41 -11.91
N GLN A 67 -13.58 -6.65 -12.23
CA GLN A 67 -13.42 -7.22 -13.58
C GLN A 67 -14.24 -6.51 -14.66
N GLN A 68 -15.29 -5.77 -14.27
CA GLN A 68 -16.13 -4.96 -15.14
C GLN A 68 -15.60 -3.51 -15.25
N SER A 69 -14.40 -3.24 -14.76
CA SER A 69 -13.77 -1.91 -14.73
C SER A 69 -14.53 -0.87 -13.88
N GLN A 70 -15.45 -1.30 -13.02
CA GLN A 70 -16.13 -0.43 -12.07
C GLN A 70 -15.19 -0.10 -10.90
N ILE A 71 -15.13 1.17 -10.51
CA ILE A 71 -14.45 1.60 -9.28
C ILE A 71 -15.26 1.13 -8.07
N VAL A 72 -14.63 0.33 -7.21
CA VAL A 72 -15.23 -0.28 -6.02
C VAL A 72 -14.56 0.18 -4.72
N GLY A 73 -13.57 1.05 -4.81
CA GLY A 73 -12.96 1.74 -3.68
C GLY A 73 -11.84 2.65 -4.14
N PHE A 74 -11.38 3.53 -3.26
CA PHE A 74 -10.26 4.42 -3.54
C PHE A 74 -9.51 4.80 -2.25
N SER A 75 -8.29 5.27 -2.41
CA SER A 75 -7.50 5.84 -1.32
C SER A 75 -6.54 6.91 -1.83
N SER A 76 -6.21 7.89 -0.99
CA SER A 76 -5.21 8.91 -1.29
C SER A 76 -4.28 9.18 -0.12
N ILE A 77 -3.03 9.53 -0.43
CA ILE A 77 -2.02 9.93 0.56
C ILE A 77 -1.19 11.12 0.05
N THR A 78 -0.92 12.08 0.94
CA THR A 78 -0.01 13.20 0.66
C THR A 78 1.45 12.76 0.69
N SER A 79 2.35 13.55 0.10
CA SER A 79 3.79 13.30 0.19
C SER A 79 4.35 13.42 1.61
N GLN A 80 3.63 14.09 2.53
CA GLN A 80 3.98 14.18 3.95
C GLN A 80 3.50 12.97 4.77
N GLY A 81 2.78 12.02 4.17
CA GLY A 81 2.27 10.83 4.85
C GLY A 81 0.90 11.00 5.50
N TYR A 82 0.09 11.96 5.06
CA TYR A 82 -1.30 12.06 5.49
C TYR A 82 -2.19 11.24 4.57
N LEU A 83 -2.71 10.11 5.05
CA LEU A 83 -3.73 9.31 4.36
C LEU A 83 -5.05 10.07 4.51
N HIS A 84 -5.37 10.82 3.45
CA HIS A 84 -6.44 11.80 3.45
C HIS A 84 -7.82 11.16 3.32
N SER A 85 -7.99 10.27 2.34
CA SER A 85 -9.28 9.63 2.07
C SER A 85 -9.10 8.15 1.79
N MET A 86 -10.01 7.31 2.30
CA MET A 86 -10.11 5.90 1.90
C MET A 86 -11.54 5.39 2.07
N PHE A 87 -12.14 4.94 0.96
CA PHE A 87 -13.52 4.47 0.92
C PHE A 87 -13.64 3.19 0.10
N VAL A 88 -14.60 2.34 0.48
CA VAL A 88 -14.99 1.14 -0.25
C VAL A 88 -16.47 1.26 -0.58
N HIS A 89 -16.85 0.90 -1.80
CA HIS A 89 -18.23 0.98 -2.25
C HIS A 89 -19.16 0.16 -1.33
N LYS A 90 -20.35 0.71 -1.02
CA LYS A 90 -21.32 0.12 -0.07
C LYS A 90 -21.65 -1.36 -0.35
N ASP A 91 -21.75 -1.75 -1.62
CA ASP A 91 -22.10 -3.12 -2.05
C ASP A 91 -20.88 -4.07 -2.10
N PHE A 92 -19.67 -3.57 -1.84
CA PHE A 92 -18.42 -4.32 -1.91
C PHE A 92 -17.69 -4.41 -0.56
N GLN A 93 -18.38 -4.07 0.54
CA GLN A 93 -17.87 -4.20 1.90
C GLN A 93 -17.49 -5.65 2.24
N GLY A 94 -16.52 -5.81 3.14
CA GLY A 94 -16.09 -7.14 3.62
C GLY A 94 -15.33 -8.01 2.60
N LYS A 95 -15.07 -7.52 1.38
CA LYS A 95 -14.37 -8.28 0.31
C LYS A 95 -12.85 -8.09 0.29
N GLY A 96 -12.28 -7.47 1.33
CA GLY A 96 -10.84 -7.23 1.45
C GLY A 96 -10.29 -6.03 0.65
N ILE A 97 -11.15 -5.24 0.00
CA ILE A 97 -10.75 -4.06 -0.81
C ILE A 97 -10.02 -3.01 0.03
N ALA A 98 -10.54 -2.66 1.22
CA ALA A 98 -9.87 -1.73 2.13
C ALA A 98 -8.45 -2.20 2.53
N THR A 99 -8.27 -3.51 2.70
CA THR A 99 -6.93 -4.08 2.96
C THR A 99 -6.02 -3.89 1.76
N MET A 100 -6.51 -4.14 0.55
CA MET A 100 -5.72 -3.98 -0.68
C MET A 100 -5.31 -2.53 -0.91
N LEU A 101 -6.23 -1.58 -0.71
CA LEU A 101 -5.95 -0.15 -0.80
C LEU A 101 -4.90 0.29 0.23
N LEU A 102 -5.09 -0.08 1.50
CA LEU A 102 -4.16 0.31 2.55
C LEU A 102 -2.76 -0.31 2.36
N GLU A 103 -2.68 -1.58 1.94
CA GLU A 103 -1.40 -2.24 1.66
C GLU A 103 -0.64 -1.53 0.52
N GLU A 104 -1.35 -1.02 -0.49
CA GLU A 104 -0.74 -0.24 -1.56
C GLU A 104 -0.25 1.13 -1.08
N ILE A 105 -1.04 1.83 -0.27
CA ILE A 105 -0.65 3.11 0.33
C ILE A 105 0.58 2.95 1.23
N GLU A 106 0.61 1.90 2.07
CA GLU A 106 1.77 1.59 2.92
C GLU A 106 3.00 1.24 2.09
N ARG A 107 2.83 0.48 0.99
CA ARG A 107 3.92 0.18 0.06
C ARG A 107 4.46 1.46 -0.57
N TYR A 108 3.59 2.33 -1.07
CA TYR A 108 3.98 3.63 -1.61
C TYR A 108 4.74 4.44 -0.57
N ALA A 109 4.21 4.56 0.66
CA ALA A 109 4.83 5.32 1.74
C ALA A 109 6.27 4.85 2.03
N ILE A 110 6.48 3.53 2.17
CA ILE A 110 7.82 2.97 2.37
C ILE A 110 8.73 3.30 1.19
N THR A 111 8.24 3.16 -0.05
CA THR A 111 9.05 3.45 -1.24
C THR A 111 9.29 4.93 -1.50
N ALA A 112 8.47 5.81 -0.92
CA ALA A 112 8.62 7.27 -0.99
C ALA A 112 9.42 7.83 0.19
N GLY A 113 9.91 6.98 1.10
CA GLY A 113 10.66 7.40 2.29
C GLY A 113 9.77 8.06 3.36
N ILE A 114 8.45 7.89 3.28
CA ILE A 114 7.49 8.37 4.27
C ILE A 114 7.62 7.51 5.53
N MET A 115 8.09 8.11 6.61
CA MET A 115 8.41 7.42 7.86
C MET A 115 7.19 7.09 8.70
N ARG A 116 6.10 7.87 8.54
CA ARG A 116 4.90 7.75 9.35
C ARG A 116 3.68 8.07 8.49
N ILE A 117 2.67 7.22 8.58
CA ILE A 117 1.33 7.52 8.03
C ILE A 117 0.46 8.02 9.17
N THR A 118 -0.26 9.11 8.91
CA THR A 118 -1.28 9.69 9.78
C THR A 118 -2.62 9.73 9.05
N SER A 119 -3.73 9.65 9.77
CA SER A 119 -5.06 9.73 9.17
C SER A 119 -6.11 10.18 10.19
N GLU A 120 -7.12 10.89 9.71
CA GLU A 120 -8.34 11.21 10.44
C GLU A 120 -9.39 10.13 10.20
N VAL A 121 -9.45 9.17 11.12
CA VAL A 121 -10.21 7.93 10.94
C VAL A 121 -11.59 8.07 11.57
N SER A 122 -12.65 7.77 10.81
CA SER A 122 -14.02 7.78 11.30
C SER A 122 -14.31 6.69 12.34
N LEU A 123 -15.40 6.83 13.10
CA LEU A 123 -15.92 5.80 14.01
C LEU A 123 -16.02 4.44 13.31
N THR A 124 -16.63 4.42 12.13
CA THR A 124 -16.81 3.23 11.28
C THR A 124 -15.49 2.55 10.91
N ALA A 125 -14.45 3.33 10.59
CA ALA A 125 -13.19 2.81 10.09
C ALA A 125 -12.18 2.48 11.21
N ARG A 126 -12.36 3.00 12.43
CA ARG A 126 -11.42 2.83 13.54
C ARG A 126 -11.03 1.36 13.81
N PRO A 127 -11.98 0.40 13.95
CA PRO A 127 -11.61 -0.99 14.23
C PRO A 127 -10.74 -1.62 13.13
N PHE A 128 -10.94 -1.20 11.88
CA PHE A 128 -10.12 -1.66 10.75
C PHE A 128 -8.68 -1.13 10.87
N PHE A 129 -8.50 0.16 11.15
CA PHE A 129 -7.18 0.77 11.29
C PHE A 129 -6.42 0.25 12.52
N GLU A 130 -7.10 0.05 13.66
CA GLU A 130 -6.51 -0.56 14.85
C GLU A 130 -5.99 -1.98 14.55
N LYS A 131 -6.78 -2.80 13.85
CA LYS A 131 -6.36 -4.14 13.40
C LYS A 131 -5.16 -4.10 12.44
N LYS A 132 -4.99 -2.99 11.72
CA LYS A 132 -3.84 -2.73 10.83
C LYS A 132 -2.66 -2.10 11.58
N GLY A 133 -2.71 -1.99 12.89
CA GLY A 133 -1.60 -1.52 13.72
C GLY A 133 -1.47 0.01 13.76
N TYR A 134 -2.48 0.75 13.32
CA TYR A 134 -2.56 2.19 13.59
C TYR A 134 -3.00 2.40 15.04
N ILE A 135 -2.40 3.41 15.67
CA ILE A 135 -2.63 3.72 17.08
C ILE A 135 -3.38 5.04 17.15
N VAL A 136 -4.47 5.08 17.93
CA VAL A 136 -5.17 6.32 18.27
C VAL A 136 -4.24 7.22 19.07
N LYS A 137 -4.04 8.44 18.58
CA LYS A 137 -3.28 9.49 19.27
C LYS A 137 -4.22 10.47 19.94
N GLU A 138 -5.34 10.78 19.30
CA GLU A 138 -6.33 11.73 19.80
C GLU A 138 -7.72 11.35 19.27
N GLU A 139 -8.74 11.45 20.14
CA GLU A 139 -10.14 11.54 19.73
C GLU A 139 -10.50 13.02 19.63
N GLN A 140 -11.07 13.43 18.50
CA GLN A 140 -11.32 14.84 18.21
C GLN A 140 -12.65 15.01 17.49
N LYS A 141 -13.13 16.26 17.42
CA LYS A 141 -14.23 16.64 16.55
C LYS A 141 -13.71 17.46 15.38
N ARG A 142 -14.04 17.05 14.16
CA ARG A 142 -13.68 17.76 12.94
C ARG A 142 -14.91 18.23 12.21
N LYS A 143 -14.85 19.49 11.76
CA LYS A 143 -15.88 20.07 10.92
C LYS A 143 -15.84 19.38 9.55
N ALA A 144 -16.98 18.82 9.13
CA ALA A 144 -17.16 18.35 7.77
C ALA A 144 -17.54 19.54 6.88
N ASN A 145 -18.84 19.82 6.69
CA ASN A 145 -19.29 21.03 6.01
C ASN A 145 -19.79 22.06 7.04
N GLN A 146 -20.91 21.78 7.71
CA GLN A 146 -21.48 22.63 8.77
C GLN A 146 -21.35 21.99 10.15
N LEU A 147 -21.44 20.66 10.23
CA LEU A 147 -21.41 19.91 11.47
C LEU A 147 -20.01 19.43 11.84
N SER A 148 -19.79 19.17 13.13
CA SER A 148 -18.54 18.62 13.64
C SER A 148 -18.73 17.16 14.06
N LEU A 149 -18.07 16.26 13.34
CA LEU A 149 -18.17 14.82 13.53
C LEU A 149 -16.99 14.32 14.38
N THR A 150 -17.25 13.35 15.24
CA THR A 150 -16.18 12.67 15.98
C THR A 150 -15.34 11.80 15.03
N ASN A 151 -14.02 11.96 15.10
CA ASN A 151 -13.05 11.09 14.43
C ASN A 151 -11.80 10.90 15.31
N PHE A 152 -10.86 10.09 14.83
CA PHE A 152 -9.64 9.74 15.57
C PHE A 152 -8.41 10.10 14.74
N TRP A 153 -7.54 10.93 15.30
CA TRP A 153 -6.19 11.10 14.75
C TRP A 153 -5.39 9.83 15.04
N MET A 154 -5.13 9.04 14.00
CA MET A 154 -4.42 7.77 14.11
C MET A 154 -3.09 7.83 13.37
N ALA A 155 -2.09 7.11 13.88
CA ALA A 155 -0.76 7.07 13.27
C ALA A 155 -0.16 5.66 13.28
N ARG A 156 0.67 5.38 12.27
CA ARG A 156 1.50 4.18 12.19
C ARG A 156 2.88 4.51 11.63
N GLU A 157 3.92 4.01 12.31
CA GLU A 157 5.30 4.09 11.83
C GLU A 157 5.51 3.09 10.68
N MET A 158 6.15 3.56 9.62
CA MET A 158 6.49 2.75 8.45
C MET A 158 7.85 2.08 8.64
N ALA A 159 8.06 0.98 7.91
CA ALA A 159 9.33 0.26 7.95
C ALA A 159 10.45 1.15 7.38
N LYS A 160 11.47 1.42 8.20
CA LYS A 160 12.68 2.11 7.73
C LYS A 160 13.41 1.24 6.72
N ILE A 161 13.74 1.81 5.57
CA ILE A 161 14.70 1.21 4.65
C ILE A 161 16.12 1.68 5.02
N LYS A 162 17.10 0.81 4.83
CA LYS A 162 18.53 1.09 5.07
C LYS A 162 19.29 0.97 3.75
N PRO A 163 20.44 1.64 3.61
CA PRO A 163 21.27 1.46 2.43
C PRO A 163 21.75 0.00 2.35
N TYR A 164 21.79 -0.52 1.12
CA TYR A 164 22.32 -1.85 0.83
C TYR A 164 22.98 -1.87 -0.55
N ASN A 165 24.24 -2.32 -0.58
CA ASN A 165 25.08 -2.36 -1.79
C ASN A 165 25.64 -3.76 -2.08
N GLY A 166 25.06 -4.80 -1.47
CA GLY A 166 25.50 -6.18 -1.70
C GLY A 166 24.70 -6.87 -2.80
N ARG A 167 25.01 -8.15 -3.04
CA ARG A 167 24.29 -9.01 -3.98
C ARG A 167 22.78 -9.00 -3.78
N ILE A 168 22.08 -9.07 -4.91
CA ILE A 168 20.65 -9.33 -4.97
C ILE A 168 20.44 -10.85 -5.10
N PRO A 169 19.69 -11.51 -4.20
CA PRO A 169 19.47 -12.94 -4.31
C PRO A 169 18.41 -13.23 -5.38
N ALA A 170 18.33 -14.49 -5.81
CA ALA A 170 17.45 -14.94 -6.89
C ALA A 170 15.97 -14.53 -6.78
N CYS A 171 15.49 -14.29 -5.54
CA CYS A 171 14.13 -13.83 -5.30
C CYS A 171 13.91 -12.32 -5.54
N GLY A 172 14.96 -11.52 -5.75
CA GLY A 172 14.86 -10.09 -6.06
C GLY A 172 14.57 -9.23 -4.83
N VAL A 173 14.96 -9.67 -3.62
CA VAL A 173 14.82 -8.84 -2.42
C VAL A 173 15.87 -7.73 -2.44
N PHE A 174 15.43 -6.49 -2.24
CA PHE A 174 16.31 -5.44 -1.78
C PHE A 174 16.53 -5.63 -0.27
N CYS A 175 17.72 -6.08 0.13
CA CYS A 175 17.99 -6.37 1.54
C CYS A 175 17.82 -5.12 2.42
N GLY A 176 18.08 -3.93 1.89
CA GLY A 176 17.86 -2.66 2.58
C GLY A 176 16.41 -2.42 3.02
N GLY A 177 15.42 -3.07 2.39
CA GLY A 177 14.02 -3.05 2.82
C GLY A 177 13.57 -4.32 3.55
N CYS A 178 14.47 -5.24 3.88
CA CYS A 178 14.12 -6.48 4.57
C CYS A 178 13.94 -6.23 6.07
N PRO A 179 12.81 -6.62 6.68
CA PRO A 179 12.52 -6.36 8.10
C PRO A 179 13.46 -7.09 9.07
N ILE A 180 14.35 -7.96 8.59
CA ILE A 180 15.40 -8.59 9.40
C ILE A 180 16.73 -7.86 9.24
N TYR A 181 17.01 -7.30 8.05
CA TYR A 181 18.19 -6.47 7.81
C TYR A 181 18.04 -5.10 8.50
N THR A 182 16.85 -4.53 8.48
CA THR A 182 16.60 -3.18 8.99
C THR A 182 16.47 -3.09 10.51
N ARG A 183 16.48 -4.22 11.23
CA ARG A 183 16.43 -4.24 12.70
C ARG A 183 17.67 -3.58 13.30
N GLU A 184 17.54 -3.10 14.52
CA GLU A 184 18.67 -2.56 15.30
C GLU A 184 19.48 -3.70 15.93
N LYS A 185 18.80 -4.64 16.58
CA LYS A 185 19.44 -5.77 17.28
C LYS A 185 19.42 -7.02 16.42
N ARG A 186 20.56 -7.72 16.36
CA ARG A 186 20.74 -9.00 15.65
C ARG A 186 20.28 -8.94 14.18
N ALA A 187 20.63 -7.85 13.51
CA ALA A 187 20.30 -7.65 12.11
C ALA A 187 20.95 -8.72 11.20
N CYS A 188 20.25 -9.09 10.12
CA CYS A 188 20.86 -9.87 9.06
C CYS A 188 21.93 -9.04 8.34
N ARG A 189 23.07 -9.63 7.97
CA ARG A 189 24.17 -8.95 7.27
C ARG A 189 23.94 -8.76 5.75
N GLY A 190 22.70 -8.92 5.30
CA GLY A 190 22.34 -8.87 3.87
C GLY A 190 22.64 -10.17 3.11
N ALA A 191 22.24 -10.23 1.84
CA ALA A 191 22.35 -11.44 1.03
C ALA A 191 23.79 -11.73 0.58
N GLU A 192 24.63 -10.70 0.45
CA GLU A 192 26.07 -10.83 0.20
C GLU A 192 26.74 -11.66 1.31
N LEU A 193 26.67 -11.20 2.56
CA LEU A 193 27.43 -11.78 3.68
C LEU A 193 26.71 -12.93 4.39
N ASN A 194 25.49 -13.28 3.97
CA ASN A 194 24.69 -14.36 4.55
C ASN A 194 24.49 -15.51 3.56
N HIS A 195 25.60 -15.99 2.98
CA HIS A 195 25.66 -17.14 2.07
C HIS A 195 24.86 -18.34 2.59
N SER A 196 25.02 -18.68 3.87
CA SER A 196 24.34 -19.82 4.50
C SER A 196 22.81 -19.79 4.36
N ARG A 197 22.20 -18.60 4.34
CA ARG A 197 20.76 -18.43 4.18
C ARG A 197 20.35 -18.34 2.72
N CYS A 198 21.07 -17.56 1.93
CA CYS A 198 20.68 -17.27 0.55
C CYS A 198 21.04 -18.43 -0.41
N GLU A 199 22.20 -19.05 -0.26
CA GLU A 199 22.66 -20.15 -1.14
C GLU A 199 21.98 -21.47 -0.79
N LYS A 200 21.64 -21.70 0.47
CA LYS A 200 20.86 -22.89 0.89
C LYS A 200 19.35 -22.71 0.69
N CYS A 201 18.91 -21.60 0.08
CA CYS A 201 17.51 -21.29 -0.12
C CYS A 201 16.86 -22.23 -1.16
N LYS A 202 16.28 -23.33 -0.69
CA LYS A 202 15.42 -24.26 -1.48
C LYS A 202 14.22 -23.55 -2.14
N THR A 203 13.83 -22.44 -1.51
CA THR A 203 13.09 -21.28 -2.02
C THR A 203 13.19 -21.02 -3.53
N PHE A 204 14.24 -20.27 -3.84
CA PHE A 204 14.43 -19.59 -5.10
C PHE A 204 15.85 -19.80 -5.61
N HIS A 205 16.85 -19.76 -4.74
CA HIS A 205 18.24 -19.96 -5.14
C HIS A 205 18.48 -21.34 -5.76
N LEU A 206 18.19 -22.43 -5.04
CA LEU A 206 18.43 -23.78 -5.56
C LEU A 206 17.51 -24.11 -6.76
N CYS A 207 16.32 -23.50 -6.82
CA CYS A 207 15.43 -23.60 -7.97
C CYS A 207 16.06 -22.94 -9.22
N CYS A 208 16.59 -21.72 -9.08
CA CYS A 208 17.27 -21.00 -10.16
C CYS A 208 18.56 -21.71 -10.58
N PHE A 209 19.35 -22.16 -9.61
CA PHE A 209 20.56 -22.95 -9.85
C PHE A 209 20.29 -24.20 -10.69
N GLY A 210 19.28 -25.01 -10.31
CA GLY A 210 18.89 -26.20 -11.08
C GLY A 210 18.38 -25.89 -12.49
N LYS A 211 17.87 -24.68 -12.72
CA LYS A 211 17.43 -24.19 -14.04
C LYS A 211 18.51 -23.41 -14.80
N LYS A 212 19.73 -23.30 -14.25
CA LYS A 212 20.85 -22.52 -14.81
C LYS A 212 20.51 -21.05 -15.08
N ILE A 213 19.72 -20.46 -14.18
CA ILE A 213 19.38 -19.03 -14.18
C ILE A 213 19.81 -18.40 -12.85
N THR A 214 19.96 -17.07 -12.81
CA THR A 214 20.38 -16.35 -11.59
C THR A 214 19.18 -15.76 -10.83
N HIS A 215 18.13 -15.34 -11.55
CA HIS A 215 16.95 -14.69 -10.99
C HIS A 215 15.65 -15.33 -11.47
N CYS A 216 14.59 -15.16 -10.68
CA CYS A 216 13.29 -15.74 -10.99
C CYS A 216 12.69 -15.19 -12.29
N PHE A 217 12.94 -13.92 -12.67
CA PHE A 217 12.43 -13.33 -13.91
C PHE A 217 12.89 -14.06 -15.17
N GLN A 218 14.04 -14.73 -15.12
CA GLN A 218 14.59 -15.50 -16.25
C GLN A 218 13.89 -16.85 -16.43
N CYS A 219 13.02 -17.25 -15.50
CA CYS A 219 12.29 -18.50 -15.61
C CYS A 219 11.11 -18.34 -16.57
N SER A 220 10.95 -19.27 -17.51
CA SER A 220 9.80 -19.33 -18.43
C SER A 220 8.42 -19.35 -17.74
N ASN A 221 8.36 -19.83 -16.50
CA ASN A 221 7.13 -19.90 -15.70
C ASN A 221 6.93 -18.69 -14.77
N PHE A 222 7.74 -17.63 -14.91
CA PHE A 222 7.63 -16.44 -14.08
C PHE A 222 6.42 -15.57 -14.46
N PRO A 223 5.65 -15.02 -13.50
CA PRO A 223 5.66 -15.34 -12.07
C PRO A 223 4.93 -16.66 -11.78
N CYS A 224 5.62 -17.64 -11.19
CA CYS A 224 5.03 -18.96 -10.89
C CYS A 224 4.19 -18.90 -9.61
N THR A 225 3.31 -19.89 -9.39
CA THR A 225 2.41 -19.95 -8.22
C THR A 225 3.16 -19.80 -6.88
N ARG A 226 4.34 -20.43 -6.76
CA ARG A 226 5.20 -20.32 -5.58
C ARG A 226 5.71 -18.89 -5.35
N PHE A 227 6.13 -18.23 -6.43
CA PHE A 227 6.63 -16.86 -6.37
C PHE A 227 5.50 -15.87 -6.04
N LYS A 228 4.34 -16.01 -6.68
CA LYS A 228 3.13 -15.21 -6.38
C LYS A 228 2.75 -15.31 -4.91
N GLY A 229 2.74 -16.52 -4.34
CA GLY A 229 2.44 -16.71 -2.92
C GLY A 229 3.47 -16.08 -1.98
N PHE A 230 4.76 -16.10 -2.36
CA PHE A 230 5.82 -15.41 -1.61
C PHE A 230 5.70 -13.89 -1.69
N ALA A 231 5.54 -13.33 -2.89
CA ALA A 231 5.38 -11.90 -3.12
C ALA A 231 4.22 -11.33 -2.30
N LYS A 232 3.05 -11.99 -2.34
CA LYS A 232 1.87 -11.60 -1.56
C LYS A 232 2.14 -11.51 -0.06
N ARG A 233 2.87 -12.47 0.53
CA ARG A 233 3.19 -12.43 1.98
C ARG A 233 4.15 -11.32 2.37
N TRP A 234 4.90 -10.80 1.41
CA TRP A 234 5.93 -9.79 1.62
C TRP A 234 5.49 -8.36 1.30
N GLN A 235 4.34 -8.16 0.65
CA GLN A 235 3.80 -6.83 0.34
C GLN A 235 3.72 -5.92 1.58
N LYS A 236 3.35 -6.47 2.74
CA LYS A 236 3.35 -5.78 4.04
C LYS A 236 4.70 -5.22 4.51
N HIS A 237 5.79 -5.58 3.85
CA HIS A 237 7.14 -5.09 4.13
C HIS A 237 7.61 -4.05 3.11
N GLY A 238 6.70 -3.54 2.26
CA GLY A 238 6.97 -2.45 1.33
C GLY A 238 7.80 -2.84 0.11
N GLN A 239 7.89 -4.14 -0.21
CA GLN A 239 8.55 -4.62 -1.43
C GLN A 239 7.58 -5.45 -2.27
N ASP A 240 7.31 -5.00 -3.49
CA ASP A 240 6.64 -5.83 -4.50
C ASP A 240 7.69 -6.66 -5.23
N PHE A 241 7.71 -7.96 -4.94
CA PHE A 241 8.70 -8.86 -5.49
C PHE A 241 8.49 -9.19 -6.96
N ILE A 242 7.28 -9.04 -7.49
CA ILE A 242 7.03 -9.24 -8.93
C ILE A 242 7.56 -8.03 -9.67
N GLU A 243 7.24 -6.82 -9.21
CA GLU A 243 7.79 -5.60 -9.80
C GLU A 243 9.30 -5.50 -9.63
N ASN A 244 9.86 -5.94 -8.50
CA ASN A 244 11.32 -6.00 -8.33
C ASN A 244 11.99 -6.87 -9.38
N GLN A 245 11.40 -8.01 -9.71
CA GLN A 245 11.93 -8.93 -10.71
C GLN A 245 11.85 -8.34 -12.13
N LYS A 246 10.76 -7.63 -12.45
CA LYS A 246 10.63 -6.90 -13.72
C LYS A 246 11.66 -5.77 -13.81
N LEU A 247 11.75 -4.94 -12.77
CA LEU A 247 12.72 -3.86 -12.69
C LEU A 247 14.14 -4.40 -12.83
N LEU A 248 14.50 -5.45 -12.10
CA LEU A 248 15.81 -6.12 -12.24
C LEU A 248 16.10 -6.60 -13.67
N SER A 249 15.10 -7.12 -14.36
CA SER A 249 15.25 -7.57 -15.75
C SER A 249 15.48 -6.41 -16.73
N GLU A 250 14.93 -5.24 -16.42
CA GLU A 250 14.98 -4.05 -17.26
C GLU A 250 16.24 -3.22 -17.04
N ILE A 251 16.64 -2.99 -15.78
CA ILE A 251 17.71 -2.05 -15.43
C ILE A 251 18.98 -2.73 -14.89
N GLY A 252 18.93 -4.04 -14.61
CA GLY A 252 20.06 -4.78 -14.04
C GLY A 252 20.30 -4.52 -12.54
N GLU A 253 21.26 -5.24 -11.96
CA GLU A 253 21.48 -5.25 -10.50
C GLU A 253 22.00 -3.91 -9.96
N VAL A 254 22.95 -3.27 -10.66
CA VAL A 254 23.58 -2.02 -10.22
C VAL A 254 22.54 -0.90 -10.12
N ALA A 255 21.82 -0.63 -11.21
CA ALA A 255 20.80 0.40 -11.24
C ALA A 255 19.62 0.09 -10.30
N PHE A 256 19.31 -1.19 -10.06
CA PHE A 256 18.31 -1.58 -9.07
C PHE A 256 18.71 -1.20 -7.65
N LEU A 257 19.97 -1.42 -7.26
CA LEU A 257 20.47 -0.99 -5.95
C LEU A 257 20.44 0.53 -5.83
N GLU A 258 20.88 1.25 -6.87
CA GLU A 258 20.80 2.71 -6.90
C GLU A 258 19.36 3.22 -6.78
N TYR A 259 18.42 2.63 -7.49
CA TYR A 259 16.99 2.97 -7.44
C TYR A 259 16.43 2.88 -6.02
N TYR A 260 16.75 1.80 -5.30
CA TYR A 260 16.29 1.61 -3.92
C TYR A 260 17.06 2.47 -2.91
N ASN A 261 18.37 2.63 -3.09
CA ASN A 261 19.19 3.45 -2.19
C ASN A 261 18.86 4.94 -2.29
N LYS A 262 18.43 5.45 -3.46
CA LYS A 262 17.92 6.83 -3.61
C LYS A 262 16.69 7.14 -2.76
N LYS A 263 15.98 6.11 -2.30
CA LYS A 263 14.76 6.24 -1.49
C LYS A 263 15.05 6.22 0.01
N VAL A 264 16.26 5.86 0.40
CA VAL A 264 16.68 5.87 1.80
C VAL A 264 16.70 7.32 2.26
N THR A 265 15.77 7.67 3.13
CA THR A 265 15.72 8.97 3.80
C THR A 265 16.56 8.90 5.09
N ASP A 266 17.32 9.97 5.35
CA ASP A 266 18.10 10.15 6.58
C ASP A 266 17.21 10.34 7.82
#